data_AF-I0JHF2-F1
#
_entry.id   AF-I0JHF2-F1
#
_cell.length_a   1.000
_cell.length_b   1.000
_cell.length_c   1.000
_cell.angle_alpha   90.00
_cell.angle_beta   90.00
_cell.angle_gamma   90.00
#
_symmetry.space_group_name_H-M   'P 1'
#
loop_
_entity.id
_entity.type
_entity.pdbx_description
1 polymer ?
#
loop_
_entity_poly.entity_id
_entity_poly.type
_entity_poly.pdbx_seq_one_letter_code
_entity_poly.pdbx_strand_id
1 'polypeptide(L)'
;MDPVFVGIVEKSTEKGCEMVKDYVKDMRSLIGTRPFIIAGSTILLQNPEGKILFQFRSDTKEWGLPGGAMEPGESFFETAERELHEETGLVALKYLHLGTLSGKDLYFQYPNGDEVYNIIGVFLASNIDGTLKINDAESLRLCYFSYEDLPEKVDERARLILETYRSSL
;
A
#
# COMPACT_ATOMS: atom_id res chain seq x y z
N MET A 1 -2.42 26.31 -55.47
CA MET A 1 -2.58 24.85 -55.33
C MET A 1 -1.31 24.36 -54.66
N ASP A 2 -1.37 24.12 -53.36
CA ASP A 2 -0.29 23.48 -52.58
C ASP A 2 -0.81 22.13 -52.10
N PRO A 3 0.00 21.06 -52.15
CA PRO A 3 -0.44 19.73 -51.75
C PRO A 3 -0.46 19.57 -50.22
N VAL A 4 -1.53 18.92 -49.76
CA VAL A 4 -1.72 18.47 -48.38
C VAL A 4 -0.64 17.46 -48.02
N PHE A 5 0.15 17.75 -46.98
CA PHE A 5 1.04 16.75 -46.37
C PHE A 5 0.20 15.84 -45.47
N VAL A 6 -0.18 14.67 -45.99
CA VAL A 6 -0.74 13.58 -45.18
C VAL A 6 0.45 12.84 -44.56
N GLY A 7 0.82 13.24 -43.34
CA GLY A 7 1.81 12.50 -42.56
C GLY A 7 1.23 11.14 -42.15
N ILE A 8 1.81 10.06 -42.68
CA ILE A 8 1.58 8.70 -42.19
C ILE A 8 2.12 8.66 -40.77
N VAL A 9 1.22 8.49 -39.79
CA VAL A 9 1.60 8.14 -38.42
C VAL A 9 2.06 6.68 -38.46
N GLU A 10 3.36 6.45 -38.48
CA GLU A 10 3.90 5.12 -38.23
C GLU A 10 3.52 4.72 -36.80
N LYS A 11 2.78 3.62 -36.67
CA LYS A 11 2.50 2.99 -35.37
C LYS A 11 3.84 2.56 -34.79
N SER A 12 4.36 3.31 -33.83
CA SER A 12 5.40 2.79 -32.94
C SER A 12 4.80 1.57 -32.24
N THR A 13 5.33 0.39 -32.56
CA THR A 13 5.06 -0.83 -31.81
C THR A 13 5.42 -0.56 -30.35
N GLU A 14 4.41 -0.41 -29.50
CA GLU A 14 4.58 -0.49 -28.04
C GLU A 14 5.28 -1.82 -27.76
N LYS A 15 6.56 -1.73 -27.38
CA LYS A 15 7.17 -2.80 -26.60
C LYS A 15 6.33 -2.85 -25.33
N GLY A 16 5.50 -3.88 -25.20
CA GLY A 16 4.78 -4.14 -23.96
C GLY A 16 5.78 -4.05 -22.82
N CYS A 17 5.57 -3.10 -21.91
CA CYS A 17 6.27 -3.07 -20.66
C CYS A 17 5.81 -4.32 -19.93
N GLU A 18 6.61 -5.38 -19.96
CA GLU A 18 6.37 -6.55 -19.12
C GLU A 18 6.42 -6.04 -17.68
N MET A 19 5.25 -5.99 -17.05
CA MET A 19 5.07 -5.38 -15.74
C MET A 19 5.92 -6.17 -14.75
N VAL A 20 6.99 -5.54 -14.26
CA VAL A 20 7.87 -6.15 -13.25
C VAL A 20 7.06 -6.22 -11.96
N LYS A 21 6.50 -7.39 -11.65
CA LYS A 21 6.06 -7.70 -10.28
C LYS A 21 7.29 -7.73 -9.38
N ASP A 22 7.15 -7.25 -8.15
CA ASP A 22 8.23 -7.08 -7.20
C ASP A 22 9.21 -5.93 -7.57
N TYR A 23 8.71 -4.79 -8.07
CA TYR A 23 9.56 -3.64 -8.44
C TYR A 23 10.56 -3.23 -7.36
N VAL A 24 10.12 -3.19 -6.10
CA VAL A 24 11.00 -2.83 -4.97
C VAL A 24 12.18 -3.80 -4.85
N LYS A 25 11.93 -5.10 -5.03
CA LYS A 25 12.96 -6.14 -4.94
C LYS A 25 13.93 -6.07 -6.11
N ASP A 26 13.44 -5.82 -7.32
CA ASP A 26 14.29 -5.60 -8.49
C ASP A 26 15.21 -4.40 -8.26
N MET A 27 14.66 -3.27 -7.81
CA MET A 27 15.44 -2.08 -7.47
C MET A 27 16.48 -2.34 -6.38
N ARG A 28 16.14 -3.11 -5.34
CA ARG A 28 17.08 -3.51 -4.29
C ARG A 28 18.27 -4.30 -4.81
N SER A 29 18.09 -5.13 -5.84
CA SER A 29 19.19 -5.86 -6.47
C SER A 29 20.23 -4.93 -7.12
N LEU A 30 19.81 -3.74 -7.55
CA LEU A 30 20.64 -2.75 -8.24
C LEU A 30 21.28 -1.75 -7.27
N ILE A 31 20.51 -1.27 -6.30
CA ILE A 31 20.94 -0.18 -5.40
C ILE A 31 21.54 -0.67 -4.09
N GLY A 32 21.33 -1.94 -3.73
CA GLY A 32 21.68 -2.52 -2.44
C GLY A 32 20.87 -1.88 -1.30
N THR A 33 21.55 -1.61 -0.18
CA THR A 33 20.92 -1.07 1.04
C THR A 33 20.74 0.45 1.02
N ARG A 34 21.17 1.14 -0.05
CA ARG A 34 21.09 2.60 -0.15
C ARG A 34 19.66 3.11 0.09
N PRO A 35 19.48 4.32 0.66
CA PRO A 35 18.17 4.91 0.85
C PRO A 35 17.35 4.93 -0.44
N PHE A 36 16.13 4.40 -0.37
CA PHE A 36 15.20 4.30 -1.48
C PHE A 36 13.85 4.95 -1.13
N ILE A 37 13.34 5.79 -2.03
CA ILE A 37 12.00 6.39 -1.88
C ILE A 37 10.99 5.41 -2.46
N ILE A 38 10.07 4.94 -1.63
CA ILE A 38 9.04 3.97 -2.02
C ILE A 38 7.68 4.64 -1.93
N ALA A 39 6.94 4.64 -3.03
CA ALA A 39 5.51 4.97 -3.03
C ALA A 39 4.69 3.72 -2.71
N GLY A 40 3.64 3.88 -1.92
CA GLY A 40 2.72 2.79 -1.58
C GLY A 40 1.42 3.30 -1.00
N SER A 41 0.53 2.38 -0.64
CA SER A 41 -0.75 2.72 -0.03
C SER A 41 -0.98 1.97 1.27
N THR A 42 -1.78 2.56 2.15
CA THR A 42 -2.23 1.93 3.40
C THR A 42 -3.73 2.08 3.56
N ILE A 43 -4.38 1.01 3.99
CA ILE A 43 -5.83 0.91 4.08
C ILE A 43 -6.24 0.83 5.56
N LEU A 44 -6.97 1.84 6.01
CA LEU A 44 -7.75 1.80 7.24
C LEU A 44 -9.09 1.14 6.91
N LEU A 45 -9.15 -0.19 6.98
CA LEU A 45 -10.40 -0.90 6.70
C LEU A 45 -11.29 -0.92 7.96
N GLN A 46 -12.36 -0.13 7.93
CA GLN A 46 -13.30 -0.01 9.03
C GLN A 46 -14.49 -0.98 8.86
N ASN A 47 -14.79 -1.74 9.91
CA ASN A 47 -15.98 -2.58 9.97
C ASN A 47 -17.21 -1.78 10.48
N PRO A 48 -18.43 -2.35 10.45
CA PRO A 48 -19.64 -1.66 10.90
C PRO A 48 -19.62 -1.20 12.37
N GLU A 49 -18.80 -1.82 13.22
CA GLU A 49 -18.62 -1.44 14.63
C GLU A 49 -17.55 -0.34 14.82
N GLY A 50 -17.00 0.22 13.74
CA GLY A 50 -15.98 1.27 13.79
C GLY A 50 -14.56 0.75 14.05
N LYS A 51 -14.35 -0.56 14.13
CA LYS A 51 -13.03 -1.17 14.36
C LYS A 51 -12.23 -1.26 13.06
N ILE A 52 -10.91 -1.14 13.18
CA ILE A 52 -9.97 -1.15 12.06
C ILE A 52 -9.30 -2.52 11.96
N LEU A 53 -9.16 -3.02 10.73
CA LEU A 53 -8.46 -4.26 10.44
C LEU A 53 -6.94 -4.07 10.58
N PHE A 54 -6.29 -4.99 11.27
CA PHE A 54 -4.85 -5.11 11.34
C PHE A 54 -4.40 -6.51 10.93
N GLN A 55 -3.15 -6.58 10.46
CA GLN A 55 -2.43 -7.79 10.14
C GLN A 55 -1.22 -7.98 11.07
N PHE A 56 -1.07 -9.18 11.62
CA PHE A 56 0.09 -9.54 12.44
C PHE A 56 1.20 -10.04 11.53
N ARG A 57 2.20 -9.18 11.29
CA ARG A 57 3.25 -9.40 10.30
C ARG A 57 4.18 -10.54 10.69
N SER A 58 4.58 -11.33 9.70
CA SER A 58 5.46 -12.49 9.89
C SER A 58 6.92 -12.10 10.11
N ASP A 59 7.36 -10.94 9.62
CA ASP A 59 8.73 -10.44 9.65
C ASP A 59 9.09 -9.71 10.97
N THR A 60 8.32 -8.69 11.35
CA THR A 60 8.58 -7.86 12.54
C THR A 60 7.88 -8.36 13.80
N LYS A 61 6.88 -9.24 13.65
CA LYS A 61 6.00 -9.70 14.75
C LYS A 61 5.25 -8.53 15.41
N GLU A 62 4.83 -7.57 14.60
CA GLU A 62 4.02 -6.42 14.98
C GLU A 62 2.69 -6.42 14.21
N TRP A 63 1.69 -5.73 14.74
CA TRP A 63 0.43 -5.47 14.10
C TRP A 63 0.55 -4.23 13.24
N GLY A 64 0.29 -4.38 11.95
CA GLY A 64 0.22 -3.25 11.03
C GLY A 64 -1.07 -3.18 10.27
N LEU A 65 -1.24 -2.08 9.55
CA LEU A 65 -2.36 -1.89 8.66
C LEU A 65 -2.11 -2.63 7.33
N PRO A 66 -3.17 -3.12 6.66
CA PRO A 66 -3.07 -3.61 5.30
C PRO A 66 -2.49 -2.57 4.33
N GLY A 67 -1.70 -3.02 3.37
CA GLY A 67 -1.11 -2.17 2.34
C GLY A 67 0.34 -2.51 2.01
N GLY A 68 0.79 -2.00 0.87
CA GLY A 68 2.10 -2.33 0.32
C GLY A 68 2.61 -1.30 -0.69
N ALA A 69 3.67 -1.68 -1.38
CA ALA A 69 4.34 -0.83 -2.34
C ALA A 69 3.54 -0.74 -3.65
N MET A 70 3.61 0.43 -4.29
CA MET A 70 3.02 0.68 -5.59
C MET A 70 3.85 0.01 -6.67
N GLU A 71 3.20 -0.74 -7.56
CA GLU A 71 3.86 -1.31 -8.74
C GLU A 71 3.88 -0.29 -9.90
N PRO A 72 4.83 -0.38 -10.85
CA PRO A 72 4.93 0.54 -11.97
C PRO A 72 3.65 0.62 -12.79
N GLY A 73 3.08 1.82 -12.89
CA GLY A 73 1.85 2.08 -13.65
C GLY A 73 0.60 2.15 -12.80
N GLU A 74 0.65 1.76 -11.52
CA GLU A 74 -0.46 1.93 -10.58
C GLU A 74 -0.57 3.37 -10.08
N SER A 75 -1.80 3.76 -9.77
CA SER A 75 -2.11 4.85 -8.84
C SER A 75 -2.17 4.36 -7.40
N PHE A 76 -2.06 5.26 -6.43
CA PHE A 76 -2.26 4.92 -5.01
C PHE A 76 -3.59 4.19 -4.75
N PHE A 77 -4.64 4.53 -5.49
CA PHE A 77 -5.94 3.88 -5.34
C PHE A 77 -5.89 2.43 -5.84
N GLU A 78 -5.35 2.19 -7.03
CA GLU A 78 -5.19 0.83 -7.57
C GLU A 78 -4.29 -0.03 -6.67
N THR A 79 -3.21 0.53 -6.13
CA THR A 79 -2.38 -0.14 -5.12
C THR A 79 -3.20 -0.50 -3.88
N ALA A 80 -4.04 0.40 -3.36
CA ALA A 80 -4.86 0.13 -2.18
C ALA A 80 -5.87 -1.00 -2.42
N GLU A 81 -6.52 -1.03 -3.58
CA GLU A 81 -7.46 -2.09 -3.95
C GLU A 81 -6.76 -3.44 -4.12
N ARG A 82 -5.61 -3.47 -4.82
CA ARG A 82 -4.83 -4.68 -5.01
C ARG A 82 -4.37 -5.25 -3.68
N GLU A 83 -3.71 -4.45 -2.85
CA GLU A 83 -3.15 -4.90 -1.57
C GLU A 83 -4.24 -5.40 -0.62
N LEU A 84 -5.38 -4.69 -0.51
CA LEU A 84 -6.47 -5.15 0.33
C LEU A 84 -6.95 -6.55 -0.10
N HIS A 85 -7.10 -6.77 -1.40
CA HIS A 85 -7.52 -8.06 -1.94
C HIS A 85 -6.45 -9.14 -1.77
N GLU A 86 -5.19 -8.83 -2.08
CA GLU A 86 -4.05 -9.75 -1.99
C GLU A 86 -3.76 -10.20 -0.55
N GLU A 87 -3.88 -9.33 0.45
CA GLU A 87 -3.57 -9.69 1.84
C GLU A 87 -4.78 -10.34 2.56
N THR A 88 -6.00 -9.89 2.25
CA THR A 88 -7.19 -10.18 3.07
C THR A 88 -8.32 -10.93 2.34
N GLY A 89 -8.28 -10.95 1.01
CA GLY A 89 -9.34 -11.51 0.16
C GLY A 89 -10.62 -10.67 0.13
N LEU A 90 -10.59 -9.45 0.68
CA LEU A 90 -11.72 -8.53 0.72
C LEU A 90 -11.67 -7.54 -0.44
N VAL A 91 -12.86 -7.07 -0.82
CA VAL A 91 -13.04 -5.92 -1.70
C VAL A 91 -13.89 -4.90 -0.95
N ALA A 92 -13.43 -3.66 -0.82
CA ALA A 92 -14.27 -2.60 -0.26
C ALA A 92 -15.04 -1.86 -1.36
N LEU A 93 -16.30 -1.53 -1.11
CA LEU A 93 -17.16 -0.83 -2.06
C LEU A 93 -17.11 0.69 -1.88
N LYS A 94 -16.44 1.17 -0.82
CA LYS A 94 -16.26 2.59 -0.54
C LYS A 94 -14.84 2.85 -0.07
N TYR A 95 -14.21 3.82 -0.70
CA TYR A 95 -12.92 4.37 -0.30
C TYR A 95 -13.00 5.88 -0.18
N LEU A 96 -12.32 6.43 0.83
CA LEU A 96 -12.06 7.84 0.98
C LEU A 96 -10.54 8.03 1.09
N HIS A 97 -9.95 8.79 0.17
CA HIS A 97 -8.55 9.21 0.30
C HIS A 97 -8.46 10.26 1.42
N LEU A 98 -7.82 9.91 2.53
CA LEU A 98 -7.63 10.80 3.67
C LEU A 98 -6.48 11.77 3.43
N GLY A 99 -5.46 11.34 2.69
CA GLY A 99 -4.33 12.16 2.30
C GLY A 99 -3.07 11.34 2.03
N THR A 100 -1.97 12.04 1.79
CA THR A 100 -0.67 11.46 1.50
C THR A 100 0.34 11.85 2.56
N LEU A 101 1.03 10.86 3.14
CA LEU A 101 2.10 11.07 4.13
C LEU A 101 3.47 10.89 3.48
N SER A 102 4.43 11.73 3.88
CA SER A 102 5.83 11.64 3.45
C SER A 102 6.73 12.40 4.42
N GLY A 103 8.04 12.25 4.28
CA GLY A 103 9.04 13.00 5.06
C GLY A 103 9.84 12.12 6.01
N LYS A 104 10.62 12.77 6.88
CA LYS A 104 11.59 12.10 7.77
C LYS A 104 10.96 11.08 8.72
N ASP A 105 9.70 11.29 9.10
CA ASP A 105 8.98 10.43 10.05
C ASP A 105 8.51 9.11 9.40
N LEU A 106 8.67 8.99 8.08
CA LEU A 106 8.38 7.79 7.29
C LEU A 106 9.65 7.06 6.83
N TYR A 107 10.79 7.40 7.43
CA TYR A 107 12.03 6.66 7.30
C TYR A 107 11.95 5.34 8.07
N PHE A 108 12.46 4.26 7.47
CA PHE A 108 12.64 2.99 8.16
C PHE A 108 13.90 2.29 7.67
N GLN A 109 14.59 1.59 8.58
CA GLN A 109 15.68 0.71 8.24
C GLN A 109 15.34 -0.72 8.66
N TYR A 110 15.28 -1.62 7.67
CA TYR A 110 15.03 -3.03 7.91
C TYR A 110 16.24 -3.71 8.59
N PRO A 111 16.04 -4.84 9.30
CA PRO A 111 17.14 -5.58 9.93
C PRO A 111 18.25 -6.04 8.97
N ASN A 112 17.95 -6.18 7.68
CA ASN A 112 18.92 -6.51 6.63
C ASN A 112 19.77 -5.29 6.17
N GLY A 113 19.52 -4.11 6.73
CA GLY A 113 20.22 -2.86 6.42
C GLY A 113 19.54 -1.98 5.37
N ASP A 114 18.47 -2.45 4.72
CA ASP A 114 17.76 -1.68 3.69
C ASP A 114 17.12 -0.42 4.27
N GLU A 115 17.46 0.73 3.71
CA GLU A 115 16.92 2.02 4.13
C GLU A 115 15.81 2.50 3.17
N VAL A 116 14.66 2.90 3.71
CA VAL A 116 13.52 3.41 2.92
C VAL A 116 13.00 4.73 3.45
N TYR A 117 12.50 5.58 2.54
CA TYR A 117 11.63 6.71 2.84
C TYR A 117 10.28 6.48 2.15
N ASN A 118 9.22 6.28 2.92
CA ASN A 118 7.91 5.97 2.36
C ASN A 118 7.12 7.24 2.00
N ILE A 119 6.45 7.19 0.85
CA ILE A 119 5.38 8.11 0.45
C ILE A 119 4.11 7.29 0.39
N ILE A 120 3.12 7.61 1.23
CA ILE A 120 1.98 6.71 1.48
C ILE A 120 0.68 7.42 1.19
N GLY A 121 -0.10 6.89 0.23
CA GLY A 121 -1.51 7.23 0.08
C GLY A 121 -2.34 6.50 1.14
N VAL A 122 -3.10 7.23 1.95
CA VAL A 122 -3.90 6.65 3.03
C VAL A 122 -5.37 6.67 2.66
N PHE A 123 -6.01 5.50 2.70
CA PHE A 123 -7.42 5.33 2.38
C PHE A 123 -8.20 4.77 3.56
N LEU A 124 -9.35 5.37 3.86
CA LEU A 124 -10.38 4.77 4.70
C LEU A 124 -11.29 3.93 3.80
N ALA A 125 -11.38 2.65 4.07
CA ALA A 125 -12.19 1.70 3.32
C ALA A 125 -13.33 1.17 4.18
N SER A 126 -14.50 0.95 3.58
CA SER A 126 -15.67 0.39 4.26
C SER A 126 -16.60 -0.31 3.29
N ASN A 127 -17.67 -0.94 3.81
CA ASN A 127 -18.66 -1.67 3.03
C ASN A 127 -18.03 -2.81 2.20
N ILE A 128 -17.60 -3.85 2.90
CA ILE A 128 -16.84 -4.95 2.31
C ILE A 128 -17.72 -6.00 1.63
N ASP A 129 -17.17 -6.60 0.59
CA ASP A 129 -17.58 -7.86 -0.01
C ASP A 129 -16.45 -8.89 0.13
N GLY A 130 -16.80 -10.17 0.19
CA GLY A 130 -15.88 -11.28 0.37
C GLY A 130 -15.82 -11.85 1.79
N THR A 131 -14.84 -12.72 2.03
CA THR A 131 -14.63 -13.38 3.33
C THR A 131 -13.20 -13.20 3.76
N LEU A 132 -13.00 -12.66 4.97
CA LEU A 132 -11.69 -12.39 5.53
C LEU A 132 -10.87 -13.69 5.59
N LYS A 133 -9.77 -13.73 4.85
CA LYS A 133 -8.80 -14.82 4.91
C LYS A 133 -7.40 -14.29 4.68
N ILE A 134 -6.42 -14.91 5.32
CA ILE A 134 -5.01 -14.63 5.01
C ILE A 134 -4.73 -15.25 3.64
N ASN A 135 -4.28 -14.41 2.71
CA ASN A 135 -4.01 -14.81 1.33
C ASN A 135 -2.53 -14.84 0.95
N ASP A 136 -1.68 -14.29 1.81
CA ASP A 136 -0.24 -14.20 1.62
C ASP A 136 0.52 -15.01 2.67
N ALA A 137 1.86 -14.95 2.60
CA ALA A 137 2.76 -15.46 3.65
C ALA A 137 3.30 -14.35 4.56
N GLU A 138 2.90 -13.09 4.33
CA GLU A 138 3.37 -11.92 5.06
C GLU A 138 2.59 -11.72 6.37
N SER A 139 1.38 -12.25 6.43
CA SER A 139 0.45 -12.15 7.55
C SER A 139 0.26 -13.48 8.27
N LEU A 140 0.31 -13.43 9.60
CA LEU A 140 0.05 -14.59 10.46
C LEU A 140 -1.37 -14.59 11.04
N ARG A 141 -1.96 -13.40 11.22
CA ARG A 141 -3.30 -13.20 11.77
C ARG A 141 -3.92 -11.92 11.22
N LEU A 142 -5.24 -11.91 11.05
CA LEU A 142 -6.04 -10.73 10.73
C LEU A 142 -7.03 -10.50 11.87
N CYS A 143 -7.07 -9.30 12.45
CA CYS A 143 -7.93 -8.97 13.58
C CYS A 143 -8.42 -7.52 13.51
N TYR A 144 -9.66 -7.30 13.91
CA TYR A 144 -10.24 -5.97 14.07
C TYR A 144 -10.01 -5.44 15.49
N PHE A 145 -9.47 -4.23 15.60
CA PHE A 145 -9.25 -3.54 16.87
C PHE A 145 -9.96 -2.19 16.89
N SER A 146 -10.50 -1.79 18.03
CA SER A 146 -10.93 -0.40 18.25
C SER A 146 -9.72 0.48 18.50
N TYR A 147 -9.86 1.78 18.22
CA TYR A 147 -8.80 2.75 18.49
C TYR A 147 -8.43 2.80 19.98
N GLU A 148 -9.39 2.58 20.88
CA GLU A 148 -9.21 2.59 22.33
C GLU A 148 -8.58 1.31 22.89
N ASP A 149 -8.51 0.23 22.08
CA ASP A 149 -8.05 -1.09 22.49
C ASP A 149 -7.13 -1.68 21.40
N LEU A 150 -6.10 -0.93 21.07
CA LEU A 150 -5.06 -1.35 20.14
C LEU A 150 -4.17 -2.43 20.79
N PRO A 151 -3.64 -3.39 20.00
CA PRO A 151 -2.75 -4.42 20.54
C PRO A 151 -1.43 -3.80 21.03
N GLU A 152 -0.72 -4.47 21.94
CA GLU A 152 0.51 -3.92 22.54
C GLU A 152 1.59 -3.56 21.49
N LYS A 153 1.75 -4.41 20.47
CA LYS A 153 2.80 -4.29 19.45
C LYS A 153 2.25 -3.81 18.11
N VAL A 154 1.79 -2.56 18.04
CA VAL A 154 1.48 -1.91 16.74
C VAL A 154 2.77 -1.39 16.11
N ASP A 155 2.90 -1.46 14.79
CA ASP A 155 4.03 -0.86 14.08
C ASP A 155 3.99 0.68 14.17
N GLU A 156 5.14 1.34 14.20
CA GLU A 156 5.22 2.80 14.41
C GLU A 156 4.51 3.59 13.31
N ARG A 157 4.54 3.12 12.07
CA ARG A 157 3.88 3.77 10.93
C ARG A 157 2.36 3.65 11.04
N ALA A 158 1.81 2.51 11.45
CA ALA A 158 0.39 2.38 11.73
C ALA A 158 -0.05 3.31 12.87
N ARG A 159 0.73 3.43 13.96
CA ARG A 159 0.43 4.41 15.03
C ARG A 159 0.39 5.84 14.49
N LEU A 160 1.39 6.24 13.71
CA LEU A 160 1.44 7.57 13.08
C LEU A 160 0.19 7.84 12.22
N ILE A 161 -0.21 6.88 11.39
CA ILE A 161 -1.39 7.02 10.53
C ILE A 161 -2.67 7.16 11.37
N LEU A 162 -2.86 6.31 12.38
CA LEU A 162 -4.04 6.36 13.25
C LEU A 162 -4.13 7.66 14.04
N GLU A 163 -3.01 8.17 14.54
CA GLU A 163 -2.95 9.46 15.24
C GLU A 163 -3.23 10.62 14.29
N THR A 164 -2.64 10.61 13.10
CA THR A 164 -2.81 11.66 12.09
C THR A 164 -4.27 11.79 11.65
N TYR A 165 -4.96 10.66 11.46
CA TYR A 165 -6.31 10.61 10.93
C TYR A 165 -7.39 10.28 11.97
N ARG A 166 -7.07 10.39 13.26
CA ARG A 166 -7.99 10.04 14.36
C ARG A 166 -9.36 10.70 14.26
N SER A 167 -9.43 11.95 13.80
CA SER A 167 -10.69 12.70 13.67
C SER A 167 -11.60 12.20 12.54
N SER A 168 -11.07 11.34 11.66
CA SER A 168 -11.79 10.74 10.52
C SER A 168 -12.25 9.30 10.80
N LEU A 169 -11.89 8.74 11.96
CA LEU A 169 -12.22 7.39 12.40
C LEU A 169 -13.39 7.39 13.38
#